data_AF-A0A7Y2G205-F1
#
_entry.id   AF-A0A7Y2G205-F1
#
_cell.length_a   1.000
_cell.length_b   1.000
_cell.length_c   1.000
_cell.angle_alpha   90.00
_cell.angle_beta   90.00
_cell.angle_gamma   90.00
#
_symmetry.space_group_name_H-M   'P 1'
#
loop_
_entity.id
_entity.type
_entity.pdbx_description
1 polymer ?
#
loop_
_entity_poly.entity_id
_entity_poly.type
_entity_poly.pdbx_seq_one_letter_code
_entity_poly.pdbx_strand_id
1 'polypeptide(L)'
;LYVFNAHLDHVGEQSREESSRLIVDRIASHVGDDPFILLGDFNAEPDSRVYSIITSDSARIGLNDASAAAEIAYGPGATFFGFEVNDLPGRRIDYVFVSESTSVTRYGVLTDQLEGRYPSDHLPVVVELRF
;
A
#
# COMPACT_ATOMS: atom_id res chain seq x y z
N LEU A 1 -1.98 -18.40 -0.84
CA LEU A 1 -1.88 -16.95 -1.08
C LEU A 1 -3.20 -16.30 -0.69
N TYR A 2 -3.19 -15.50 0.37
CA TYR A 2 -4.32 -14.66 0.76
C TYR A 2 -4.15 -13.26 0.17
N VAL A 3 -5.26 -12.65 -0.23
CA VAL A 3 -5.26 -11.27 -0.75
C VAL A 3 -6.30 -10.48 0.02
N PHE A 4 -5.84 -9.45 0.71
CA PHE A 4 -6.66 -8.48 1.42
C PHE A 4 -6.60 -7.17 0.65
N ASN A 5 -7.76 -6.61 0.34
CA ASN A 5 -7.88 -5.31 -0.29
C ASN A 5 -8.72 -4.39 0.61
N ALA A 6 -8.25 -3.17 0.86
CA ALA A 6 -8.91 -2.22 1.74
C ALA A 6 -9.02 -0.83 1.10
N HIS A 7 -10.05 -0.09 1.49
CA HIS A 7 -10.15 1.34 1.24
C HIS A 7 -10.53 1.98 2.58
N LEU A 8 -9.63 2.74 3.19
CA LEU A 8 -9.86 3.34 4.50
C LEU A 8 -10.51 4.72 4.39
N ASP A 9 -11.25 5.11 5.42
CA ASP A 9 -11.99 6.37 5.45
C ASP A 9 -11.07 7.60 5.32
N HIS A 10 -11.44 8.57 4.48
CA HIS A 10 -10.63 9.77 4.24
C HIS A 10 -10.77 10.85 5.33
N VAL A 11 -11.82 10.83 6.14
CA VAL A 11 -12.12 11.88 7.14
C VAL A 11 -11.72 11.47 8.55
N GLY A 12 -12.19 10.32 9.01
CA GLY A 12 -12.12 9.84 10.37
C GLY A 12 -10.78 9.18 10.70
N GLU A 13 -9.89 9.93 11.33
CA GLU A 13 -8.60 9.42 11.83
C GLU A 13 -8.77 8.18 12.73
N GLN A 14 -9.67 8.25 13.72
CA GLN A 14 -9.99 7.11 14.59
C GLN A 14 -10.52 5.91 13.80
N SER A 15 -11.35 6.16 12.77
CA SER A 15 -11.87 5.10 11.91
C SER A 15 -10.76 4.36 11.17
N ARG A 16 -9.78 5.10 10.61
CA ARG A 16 -8.63 4.49 9.95
C ARG A 16 -7.76 3.69 10.91
N GLU A 17 -7.51 4.21 12.11
CA GLU A 17 -6.73 3.48 13.12
C GLU A 17 -7.40 2.17 13.55
N GLU A 18 -8.68 2.20 13.90
CA GLU A 18 -9.39 0.98 14.31
C GLU A 18 -9.54 -0.01 13.15
N SER A 19 -9.76 0.48 11.93
CA SER A 19 -9.78 -0.36 10.73
C SER A 19 -8.44 -1.03 10.48
N SER A 20 -7.34 -0.31 10.71
CA SER A 20 -5.98 -0.86 10.57
C SER A 20 -5.72 -1.98 11.57
N ARG A 21 -6.11 -1.80 12.84
CA ARG A 21 -6.02 -2.84 13.87
C ARG A 21 -6.87 -4.06 13.49
N LEU A 22 -8.11 -3.82 13.03
CA LEU A 22 -8.99 -4.89 12.58
C LEU A 22 -8.40 -5.68 11.40
N ILE A 23 -7.80 -5.01 10.42
CA ILE A 23 -7.15 -5.67 9.28
C ILE A 23 -6.01 -6.56 9.77
N VAL A 24 -5.14 -6.04 10.64
CA VAL A 24 -4.03 -6.80 11.24
C VAL A 24 -4.55 -8.04 11.96
N ASP A 25 -5.57 -7.88 12.82
CA ASP A 25 -6.18 -9.01 13.55
C ASP A 25 -6.80 -10.04 12.60
N ARG A 26 -7.39 -9.60 11.49
CA ARG A 26 -7.95 -10.49 10.46
C ARG A 26 -6.86 -11.27 9.74
N ILE A 27 -5.76 -10.62 9.34
CA ILE A 27 -4.62 -11.32 8.72
C ILE A 27 -4.07 -12.37 9.69
N ALA A 28 -3.77 -11.96 10.93
CA ALA A 28 -3.21 -12.85 11.95
C ALA A 28 -4.10 -14.08 12.24
N SER A 29 -5.43 -13.91 12.22
CA SER A 29 -6.38 -14.99 12.51
C SER A 29 -6.67 -15.94 11.36
N HIS A 30 -6.33 -15.59 10.12
CA HIS A 30 -6.69 -16.38 8.93
C HIS A 30 -5.50 -16.97 8.18
N VAL A 31 -4.34 -16.30 8.23
CA VAL A 31 -3.23 -16.60 7.33
C VAL A 31 -2.26 -17.63 7.90
N GLY A 32 -2.03 -17.64 9.23
CA GLY A 32 -0.98 -18.47 9.81
C GLY A 32 0.39 -18.15 9.18
N ASP A 33 1.10 -19.16 8.69
CA ASP A 33 2.38 -19.03 7.99
C ASP A 33 2.25 -18.91 6.46
N ASP A 34 1.03 -18.90 5.92
CA ASP A 34 0.82 -18.83 4.47
C ASP A 34 1.20 -17.43 3.91
N PRO A 35 1.68 -17.33 2.66
CA PRO A 35 1.91 -16.03 2.04
C PRO A 35 0.63 -15.19 1.91
N PHE A 36 0.75 -13.89 2.14
CA PHE A 36 -0.34 -12.93 1.96
C PHE A 36 0.10 -11.63 1.28
N ILE A 37 -0.89 -10.94 0.71
CA ILE A 37 -0.79 -9.58 0.20
C ILE A 37 -1.89 -8.76 0.86
N LEU A 38 -1.55 -7.57 1.37
CA LEU A 38 -2.48 -6.54 1.79
C LEU A 38 -2.27 -5.32 0.89
N LEU A 39 -3.30 -4.88 0.19
CA LEU A 39 -3.20 -3.73 -0.71
C LEU A 39 -4.41 -2.80 -0.62
N GLY A 40 -4.29 -1.62 -1.22
CA GLY A 40 -5.40 -0.69 -1.45
C GLY A 40 -5.07 0.75 -1.10
N ASP A 41 -6.12 1.58 -0.98
CA ASP A 41 -6.04 2.99 -0.60
C ASP A 41 -6.25 3.14 0.91
N PHE A 42 -5.21 3.54 1.62
CA PHE A 42 -5.25 3.68 3.07
C PHE A 42 -5.59 5.10 3.53
N ASN A 43 -5.72 6.05 2.60
CA ASN A 43 -5.94 7.48 2.90
C ASN A 43 -4.99 8.01 4.00
N ALA A 44 -3.75 7.52 4.00
CA ALA A 44 -2.77 7.80 5.03
C ALA A 44 -1.34 7.76 4.47
N GLU A 45 -0.52 8.74 4.85
CA GLU A 45 0.87 8.86 4.40
C GLU A 45 1.82 8.00 5.25
N PRO A 46 3.07 7.74 4.80
CA PRO A 46 3.98 6.81 5.48
C PRO A 46 4.40 7.23 6.90
N ASP A 47 4.26 8.51 7.25
CA ASP A 47 4.53 9.06 8.59
C ASP A 47 3.31 9.00 9.52
N SER A 48 2.18 8.48 9.04
CA SER A 48 0.93 8.39 9.81
C SER A 48 0.92 7.28 10.86
N ARG A 49 0.01 7.43 11.83
CA ARG A 49 -0.26 6.37 12.81
C ARG A 49 -0.85 5.11 12.18
N VAL A 50 -1.62 5.26 11.10
CA VAL A 50 -2.19 4.15 10.31
C VAL A 50 -1.08 3.26 9.76
N TYR A 51 -0.11 3.87 9.06
CA TYR A 51 1.05 3.16 8.53
C TYR A 51 1.82 2.46 9.66
N SER A 52 2.08 3.20 10.75
CA SER A 52 2.78 2.67 11.93
C SER A 52 2.07 1.47 12.58
N ILE A 53 0.72 1.46 12.64
CA ILE A 53 -0.03 0.32 13.19
C ILE A 53 0.19 -0.93 12.35
N ILE A 54 0.09 -0.79 11.02
CA ILE A 54 0.17 -1.90 10.07
C ILE A 54 1.59 -2.49 10.04
N THR A 55 2.62 -1.65 9.98
CA THR A 55 4.01 -2.09 9.82
C THR A 55 4.73 -2.36 11.14
N SER A 56 4.08 -2.18 12.29
CA SER A 56 4.74 -2.40 13.59
C SER A 56 5.01 -3.88 13.86
N ASP A 57 6.11 -4.18 14.56
CA ASP A 57 6.36 -5.52 15.11
C ASP A 57 5.22 -6.00 16.02
N SER A 58 4.52 -5.07 16.68
CA SER A 58 3.37 -5.39 17.51
C SER A 58 2.17 -5.93 16.73
N ALA A 59 2.12 -5.72 15.41
CA ALA A 59 1.11 -6.30 14.54
C ALA A 59 1.22 -7.83 14.44
N ARG A 60 2.41 -8.40 14.71
CA ARG A 60 2.68 -9.86 14.72
C ARG A 60 2.28 -10.62 13.46
N ILE A 61 2.09 -9.92 12.34
CA ILE A 61 1.79 -10.53 11.04
C ILE A 61 3.02 -10.66 10.14
N GLY A 62 4.13 -9.99 10.47
CA GLY A 62 5.39 -10.05 9.72
C GLY A 62 5.21 -9.65 8.25
N LEU A 63 5.46 -8.37 7.94
CA LEU A 63 5.28 -7.87 6.57
C LEU A 63 6.39 -6.96 6.11
N ASN A 64 6.49 -6.85 4.78
CA ASN A 64 7.30 -5.88 4.08
C ASN A 64 6.39 -4.93 3.30
N ASP A 65 6.71 -3.64 3.35
CA ASP A 65 6.21 -2.66 2.38
C ASP A 65 6.91 -2.88 1.04
N ALA A 66 6.15 -3.19 -0.01
CA ALA A 66 6.70 -3.49 -1.32
C ALA A 66 7.50 -2.33 -1.91
N SER A 67 7.15 -1.08 -1.58
CA SER A 67 7.91 0.09 -2.08
C SER A 67 9.33 0.15 -1.51
N ALA A 68 9.53 -0.32 -0.27
CA ALA A 68 10.82 -0.33 0.41
C ALA A 68 11.60 -1.64 0.17
N ALA A 69 10.90 -2.76 -0.03
CA ALA A 69 11.50 -4.08 -0.16
C ALA A 69 11.88 -4.46 -1.61
N ALA A 70 11.44 -3.69 -2.60
CA ALA A 70 11.66 -4.03 -4.01
C ALA A 70 13.14 -4.01 -4.43
N GLU A 71 13.56 -5.02 -5.18
CA GLU A 71 14.89 -5.06 -5.81
C GLU A 71 15.04 -3.94 -6.87
N ILE A 72 13.96 -3.64 -7.59
CA ILE A 72 13.89 -2.58 -8.61
C ILE A 72 12.61 -1.75 -8.38
N ALA A 73 12.77 -0.44 -8.23
CA ALA A 73 11.66 0.51 -8.11
C ALA A 73 11.58 1.46 -9.32
N TYR A 74 10.37 1.77 -9.78
CA TYR A 74 10.10 2.67 -10.90
C TYR A 74 8.94 3.64 -10.58
N GLY A 75 9.00 4.82 -11.19
CA GLY A 75 7.94 5.82 -11.09
C GLY A 75 8.07 6.73 -9.87
N PRO A 76 7.09 7.61 -9.64
CA PRO A 76 7.07 8.48 -8.49
C PRO A 76 6.88 7.67 -7.19
N GLY A 77 7.39 8.18 -6.08
CA GLY A 77 7.06 7.63 -4.75
C GLY A 77 5.61 7.92 -4.32
N ALA A 78 4.97 8.89 -4.97
CA ALA A 78 3.58 9.30 -4.73
C ALA A 78 2.62 8.56 -5.65
N THR A 79 1.40 8.31 -5.15
CA THR A 79 0.34 7.58 -5.85
C THR A 79 -0.88 8.45 -6.09
N PHE A 80 -1.13 9.49 -5.31
CA PHE A 80 -2.28 10.38 -5.45
C PHE A 80 -1.88 11.76 -5.98
N PHE A 81 -2.55 12.18 -7.06
CA PHE A 81 -2.35 13.48 -7.72
C PHE A 81 -3.66 14.26 -7.97
N GLY A 82 -4.84 13.71 -7.66
CA GLY A 82 -6.10 14.47 -7.79
C GLY A 82 -6.44 14.88 -9.23
N PHE A 83 -6.07 14.05 -10.21
CA PHE A 83 -6.12 14.32 -11.67
C PHE A 83 -5.16 15.39 -12.19
N GLU A 84 -4.37 16.00 -11.32
CA GLU A 84 -3.42 17.04 -11.71
C GLU A 84 -2.16 16.43 -12.34
N VAL A 85 -1.88 16.80 -13.59
CA VAL A 85 -0.65 16.44 -14.30
C VAL A 85 0.32 17.61 -14.19
N ASN A 86 1.03 17.71 -13.06
CA ASN A 86 2.00 18.78 -12.79
C ASN A 86 3.17 18.30 -11.91
N ASP A 87 4.12 19.20 -11.66
CA ASP A 87 5.33 18.92 -10.85
C ASP A 87 5.10 19.04 -9.33
N LEU A 88 3.84 19.11 -8.85
CA LEU A 88 3.58 19.20 -7.41
C LEU A 88 3.94 17.88 -6.71
N PRO A 89 4.38 17.94 -5.44
CA PRO A 89 4.57 16.74 -4.65
C PRO A 89 3.22 16.05 -4.43
N GLY A 90 3.02 14.90 -5.08
CA GLY A 90 1.89 14.02 -4.79
C GLY A 90 2.02 13.36 -3.41
N ARG A 91 0.98 12.63 -3.01
CA ARG A 91 0.98 11.87 -1.74
C ARG A 91 1.06 10.37 -2.02
N ARG A 92 1.71 9.63 -1.14
CA ARG A 92 1.65 8.16 -1.16
C ARG A 92 0.61 7.69 -0.17
N ILE A 93 -0.54 7.25 -0.67
CA ILE A 93 -1.65 6.75 0.14
C ILE A 93 -2.12 5.36 -0.29
N ASP A 94 -1.62 4.85 -1.42
CA ASP A 94 -1.86 3.52 -1.91
C ASP A 94 -0.67 2.62 -1.60
N TYR A 95 -0.94 1.43 -1.07
CA TYR A 95 0.11 0.54 -0.57
C TYR A 95 -0.08 -0.88 -1.08
N VAL A 96 1.04 -1.61 -1.14
CA VAL A 96 1.08 -3.06 -1.26
C VAL A 96 2.06 -3.55 -0.18
N PHE A 97 1.52 -4.24 0.82
CA PHE A 97 2.26 -4.96 1.84
C PHE A 97 2.22 -6.46 1.52
N VAL A 98 3.32 -7.15 1.77
CA VAL A 98 3.44 -8.60 1.53
C VAL A 98 4.02 -9.29 2.76
N SER A 99 3.74 -10.58 2.94
CA SER A 99 4.37 -11.37 4.01
C SER A 99 5.91 -11.31 3.91
N GLU A 100 6.60 -11.40 5.05
CA GLU A 100 8.09 -11.38 5.09
C GLU A 100 8.76 -12.42 4.19
N SER A 101 8.10 -13.56 4.00
CA SER A 101 8.54 -14.66 3.12
C SER A 101 8.46 -14.35 1.63
N THR A 102 7.76 -13.27 1.24
CA THR A 102 7.53 -12.92 -0.18
C THR A 102 8.63 -11.97 -0.67
N SER A 103 9.29 -12.35 -1.76
CA SER A 103 10.28 -11.48 -2.42
C SER A 103 9.59 -10.50 -3.37
N VAL A 104 9.98 -9.23 -3.30
CA VAL A 104 9.47 -8.16 -4.18
C VAL A 104 10.50 -7.90 -5.27
N THR A 105 10.31 -8.45 -6.46
CA THR A 105 11.29 -8.30 -7.55
C THR A 105 11.19 -6.94 -8.22
N ARG A 106 9.98 -6.37 -8.33
CA ARG A 106 9.76 -5.03 -8.87
C ARG A 106 8.61 -4.31 -8.19
N TYR A 107 8.73 -3.00 -8.07
CA TYR A 107 7.68 -2.07 -7.67
C TYR A 107 7.62 -0.93 -8.69
N GLY A 108 6.42 -0.56 -9.13
CA GLY A 108 6.22 0.49 -10.12
C GLY A 108 4.98 1.32 -9.81
N VAL A 109 5.11 2.64 -9.90
CA VAL A 109 3.96 3.55 -9.97
C VAL A 109 3.82 4.03 -11.41
N LEU A 110 2.70 3.68 -12.06
CA LEU A 110 2.51 3.91 -13.49
C LEU A 110 1.95 5.31 -13.75
N THR A 111 2.69 6.11 -14.52
CA THR A 111 2.37 7.51 -14.84
C THR A 111 1.76 7.66 -16.23
N ASP A 112 1.18 6.60 -16.79
CA ASP A 112 0.56 6.58 -18.11
C ASP A 112 -0.52 7.66 -18.22
N GLN A 113 -0.56 8.32 -19.37
CA GLN A 113 -1.50 9.39 -19.66
C GLN A 113 -2.20 9.14 -20.99
N LEU A 114 -3.48 9.53 -21.05
CA LEU A 114 -4.24 9.60 -22.28
C LEU A 114 -4.56 11.07 -22.57
N GLU A 115 -4.10 11.58 -23.70
CA GLU A 115 -4.31 12.98 -24.12
C GLU A 115 -3.86 14.00 -23.04
N GLY A 116 -2.74 13.71 -22.37
CA GLY A 116 -2.18 14.58 -21.32
C GLY A 116 -2.94 14.56 -19.99
N ARG A 117 -3.76 13.52 -19.75
CA ARG A 117 -4.53 13.34 -18.51
C ARG A 117 -4.25 11.98 -17.90
N TYR A 118 -4.20 11.93 -16.57
CA TYR A 118 -4.21 10.65 -15.87
C TYR A 118 -5.59 9.97 -16.01
N PRO A 119 -5.63 8.64 -16.22
CA PRO A 119 -6.89 7.88 -16.24
C PRO A 119 -7.67 7.89 -14.91
N SER A 120 -6.99 8.20 -13.81
CA SER A 120 -7.49 8.21 -12.44
C SER A 120 -6.76 9.33 -11.66
N ASP A 121 -7.35 9.80 -10.56
CA ASP A 121 -6.68 10.68 -9.60
C ASP A 121 -5.58 9.97 -8.79
N HIS A 122 -5.62 8.64 -8.80
CA HIS A 122 -4.56 7.77 -8.30
C HIS A 122 -3.81 7.11 -9.46
N LEU A 123 -2.49 7.03 -9.34
CA LEU A 123 -1.62 6.26 -10.20
C LEU A 123 -1.59 4.80 -9.75
N PRO A 124 -1.71 3.82 -10.67
CA PRO A 124 -1.64 2.40 -10.32
C PRO A 124 -0.28 2.03 -9.71
N VAL A 125 -0.33 1.28 -8.60
CA VAL A 125 0.83 0.59 -8.04
C VAL A 125 0.86 -0.84 -8.60
N VAL A 126 1.97 -1.21 -9.23
CA VAL A 126 2.22 -2.55 -9.79
C VAL A 126 3.41 -3.17 -9.08
N VAL A 127 3.25 -4.42 -8.67
CA VAL A 127 4.29 -5.16 -7.94
C VAL A 127 4.47 -6.53 -8.58
N GLU A 128 5.72 -6.90 -8.85
CA GLU A 128 6.11 -8.25 -9.25
C GLU A 128 6.63 -9.00 -8.03
N LEU A 129 6.07 -10.18 -7.77
CA LEU A 129 6.32 -10.98 -6.58
C LEU A 129 6.88 -12.36 -6.93
N ARG A 130 7.70 -12.90 -6.03
CA ARG A 130 8.14 -14.30 -6.03
C ARG A 130 7.89 -14.91 -4.64
N PHE A 131 7.27 -16.09 -4.64
CA PHE A 131 6.94 -16.88 -3.45
C PHE A 131 7.82 -18.12 -3.37
#